data_AF-A0A560W631-F1
#
_entry.id   AF-A0A560W631-F1
#
_cell.length_a   1.000
_cell.length_b   1.000
_cell.length_c   1.000
_cell.angle_alpha   90.00
_cell.angle_beta   90.00
_cell.angle_gamma   90.00
#
_symmetry.space_group_name_H-M   'P 1'
#
loop_
_entity.id
_entity.type
_entity.pdbx_description
1 polymer ?
#
loop_
_entity_poly.entity_id
_entity_poly.type
_entity_poly.pdbx_seq_one_letter_code
_entity_poly.pdbx_strand_id
1 'polypeptide(L)'
;MSASTLGGCRAALAIAVRYAHTRTISGPVAGRRVPLAAHRSHHARLLERVATAYAMTFLHREVTDHWITHTPTDRPAAERLVALAKGWITWQAREIVTESRERCGARALFPVNGLAEYPAIADGAITAEGDNLAIWCKAAADMIFGHTLAPEPPPATGRESLTDPAFLRRGITAAERHWHAGAQSDLRSGEADDALGRWNNASASALNLAEAYIIGQAADAFATAITRTTTAGTRAALTDLYVLFLLDQVDSRSGLLLAEGALTRDHVRVLPRTRHLLITRLAPHLPALTDAFSVPQEHLSSLPMLTAP
;
A
#
# COMPACT_ATOMS: atom_id res chain seq x y z
N MET A 1 9.08 -6.21 13.82
CA MET A 1 9.49 -6.31 12.39
C MET A 1 9.04 -5.19 11.43
N SER A 2 7.79 -4.69 11.48
CA SER A 2 7.23 -3.73 10.49
C SER A 2 7.98 -2.40 10.34
N ALA A 3 8.51 -1.83 11.43
CA ALA A 3 9.29 -0.59 11.39
C ALA A 3 10.57 -0.72 10.53
N SER A 4 11.28 -1.86 10.69
CA SER A 4 12.53 -2.12 9.98
C SER A 4 12.31 -2.26 8.48
N THR A 5 11.31 -3.05 8.07
CA THR A 5 10.98 -3.22 6.64
C THR A 5 10.45 -1.95 6.01
N LEU A 6 9.67 -1.16 6.75
CA LEU A 6 9.23 0.17 6.31
C LEU A 6 10.42 1.14 6.13
N GLY A 7 11.43 1.07 7.00
CA GLY A 7 12.68 1.79 6.82
C GLY A 7 13.41 1.36 5.54
N GLY A 8 13.59 0.06 5.35
CA GLY A 8 14.25 -0.52 4.18
C GLY A 8 13.55 -0.19 2.86
N CYS A 9 12.22 -0.26 2.79
CA CYS A 9 11.50 0.05 1.55
C CYS A 9 11.53 1.55 1.20
N ARG A 10 11.50 2.44 2.20
CA ARG A 10 11.70 3.89 2.00
C ARG A 10 13.11 4.19 1.50
N ALA A 11 14.12 3.53 2.06
CA ALA A 11 15.51 3.64 1.59
C ALA A 11 15.64 3.17 0.14
N ALA A 12 15.11 1.99 -0.19
CA ALA A 12 15.12 1.45 -1.55
C ALA A 12 14.45 2.40 -2.56
N LEU A 13 13.31 3.00 -2.20
CA LEU A 13 12.61 3.98 -3.05
C LEU A 13 13.43 5.25 -3.26
N ALA A 14 14.01 5.81 -2.19
CA ALA A 14 14.84 7.01 -2.30
C ALA A 14 16.05 6.77 -3.22
N ILE A 15 16.69 5.60 -3.11
CA ILE A 15 17.81 5.22 -3.97
C ILE A 15 17.34 5.06 -5.42
N ALA A 16 16.23 4.35 -5.65
CA ALA A 16 15.72 4.09 -6.99
C ALA A 16 15.26 5.38 -7.70
N VAL A 17 14.60 6.29 -6.99
CA VAL A 17 14.18 7.59 -7.55
C VAL A 17 15.39 8.45 -7.89
N ARG A 18 16.40 8.54 -7.01
CA ARG A 18 17.63 9.30 -7.29
C ARG A 18 18.39 8.72 -8.49
N TYR A 19 18.55 7.40 -8.53
CA TYR A 19 19.16 6.71 -9.66
C TYR A 19 18.39 6.95 -10.97
N ALA A 20 17.05 6.98 -10.92
CA ALA A 20 16.24 7.22 -12.12
C ALA A 20 16.46 8.61 -12.73
N HIS A 21 16.82 9.61 -11.93
CA HIS A 21 17.08 10.97 -12.40
C HIS A 21 18.49 11.16 -12.96
N THR A 22 19.46 10.34 -12.52
CA THR A 22 20.86 10.43 -12.99
C THR A 22 21.14 9.46 -14.14
N ARG A 23 20.59 8.25 -14.10
CA ARG A 23 20.82 7.23 -15.13
C ARG A 23 20.09 7.58 -16.41
N THR A 24 20.85 7.76 -17.49
CA THR A 24 20.28 7.99 -18.82
C THR A 24 20.21 6.72 -19.66
N ILE A 25 19.17 6.62 -20.49
CA ILE A 25 19.00 5.58 -21.52
C ILE A 25 18.68 6.23 -22.88
N SER A 26 18.65 5.44 -23.95
CA SER A 26 18.24 5.91 -25.28
C SER A 26 16.81 6.44 -25.23
N GLY A 27 16.62 7.67 -25.70
CA GLY A 27 15.31 8.30 -25.81
C GLY A 27 14.61 7.97 -27.13
N PRO A 28 13.38 8.49 -27.33
CA PRO A 28 12.59 8.24 -28.54
C PRO A 28 13.17 8.91 -29.80
N VAL A 29 14.04 9.91 -29.62
CA VAL A 29 14.77 10.56 -30.71
C VAL A 29 16.14 9.92 -30.83
N ALA A 30 16.49 9.44 -32.02
CA ALA A 30 17.77 8.79 -32.29
C ALA A 30 18.95 9.68 -31.86
N GLY A 31 19.93 9.09 -31.18
CA GLY A 31 21.10 9.79 -30.65
C GLY A 31 20.86 10.61 -29.37
N ARG A 32 19.61 10.85 -28.97
CA ARG A 32 19.30 11.56 -27.72
C ARG A 32 19.21 10.58 -26.55
N ARG A 33 19.93 10.85 -25.47
CA ARG A 33 19.76 10.17 -24.19
C ARG A 33 18.85 10.98 -23.26
N VAL A 34 18.03 10.30 -22.47
CA VAL A 34 17.16 10.93 -21.46
C VAL A 34 17.26 10.15 -20.14
N PRO A 35 17.05 10.79 -18.99
CA PRO A 35 16.97 10.08 -17.70
C PRO A 35 15.89 8.99 -17.72
N LEU A 36 16.08 7.91 -16.94
CA LEU A 36 15.05 6.89 -16.73
C LEU A 36 13.73 7.53 -16.25
N ALA A 37 13.82 8.49 -15.33
CA ALA A 37 12.68 9.23 -14.79
C ALA A 37 11.88 10.01 -15.86
N ALA A 38 12.46 10.31 -17.03
CA ALA A 38 11.73 10.92 -18.13
C ALA A 38 10.71 9.95 -18.77
N HIS A 39 10.92 8.64 -18.61
CA HIS A 39 9.97 7.63 -19.07
C HIS A 39 8.88 7.44 -18.03
N ARG A 40 7.65 7.77 -18.43
CA ARG A 40 6.47 7.54 -17.60
C ARG A 40 6.33 6.11 -17.12
N SER A 41 6.57 5.14 -18.00
CA SER A 41 6.53 3.71 -17.66
C SER A 41 7.53 3.32 -16.56
N HIS A 42 8.56 4.13 -16.34
CA HIS A 42 9.53 3.93 -15.26
C HIS A 42 9.09 4.65 -13.98
N HIS A 43 8.87 5.97 -14.03
CA HIS A 43 8.54 6.72 -12.82
C HIS A 43 7.15 6.39 -12.26
N ALA A 44 6.18 5.99 -13.09
CA ALA A 44 4.84 5.62 -12.64
C ALA A 44 4.88 4.50 -11.61
N ARG A 45 5.71 3.47 -11.87
CA ARG A 45 5.84 2.30 -11.00
C ARG A 45 6.45 2.67 -9.65
N LEU A 46 7.50 3.51 -9.66
CA LEU A 46 8.08 4.04 -8.41
C LEU A 46 7.07 4.88 -7.64
N LEU A 47 6.28 5.69 -8.34
CA LEU A 47 5.34 6.63 -7.75
C LEU A 47 4.13 5.92 -7.10
N GLU A 48 3.65 4.83 -7.70
CA GLU A 48 2.66 3.92 -7.08
C GLU A 48 3.21 3.31 -5.79
N ARG A 49 4.47 2.85 -5.80
CA ARG A 49 5.14 2.32 -4.59
C ARG A 49 5.36 3.39 -3.52
N VAL A 50 5.65 4.63 -3.91
CA VAL A 50 5.73 5.77 -2.98
C VAL A 50 4.37 6.02 -2.33
N ALA A 51 3.26 5.96 -3.07
CA ALA A 51 1.92 6.12 -2.50
C ALA A 51 1.63 5.06 -1.42
N THR A 52 1.96 3.80 -1.69
CA THR A 52 1.86 2.72 -0.71
C THR A 52 2.78 2.93 0.50
N ALA A 53 4.04 3.34 0.28
CA ALA A 53 4.98 3.59 1.38
C ALA A 53 4.52 4.72 2.33
N TYR A 54 3.87 5.76 1.82
CA TYR A 54 3.24 6.80 2.64
C TYR A 54 2.06 6.26 3.45
N ALA A 55 1.15 5.49 2.82
CA ALA A 55 0.04 4.85 3.52
C ALA A 55 0.54 3.90 4.63
N MET A 56 1.56 3.08 4.35
CA MET A 56 2.22 2.22 5.34
C MET A 56 2.85 3.03 6.47
N THR A 57 3.45 4.18 6.18
CA THR A 57 4.08 5.05 7.17
C THR A 57 3.06 5.63 8.14
N PHE A 58 1.93 6.12 7.63
CA PHE A 58 0.87 6.65 8.49
C PHE A 58 0.15 5.56 9.26
N LEU A 59 -0.14 4.42 8.62
CA LEU A 59 -0.67 3.24 9.32
C LEU A 59 0.24 2.83 10.47
N HIS A 60 1.54 2.65 10.22
CA HIS A 60 2.48 2.22 11.25
C HIS A 60 2.49 3.15 12.45
N ARG A 61 2.45 4.48 12.22
CA ARG A 61 2.39 5.47 13.29
C ARG A 61 1.11 5.33 14.10
N GLU A 62 -0.04 5.30 13.43
CA GLU A 62 -1.34 5.15 14.11
C GLU A 62 -1.42 3.86 14.93
N VAL A 63 -0.94 2.75 14.38
CA VAL A 63 -0.92 1.45 15.09
C VAL A 63 0.06 1.47 16.26
N THR A 64 1.21 2.13 16.12
CA THR A 64 2.17 2.28 17.22
C THR A 64 1.57 3.12 18.34
N ASP A 65 0.97 4.26 17.99
CA ASP A 65 0.33 5.16 18.95
C ASP A 65 -0.80 4.43 19.68
N HIS A 66 -1.68 3.72 18.96
CA HIS A 66 -2.73 2.92 19.56
C HIS A 66 -2.17 1.81 20.47
N TRP A 67 -1.09 1.13 20.06
CA TRP A 67 -0.45 0.10 20.87
C TRP A 67 0.16 0.65 22.16
N ILE A 68 0.76 1.84 22.17
CA ILE A 68 1.35 2.40 23.40
C ILE A 68 0.29 3.01 24.33
N THR A 69 -0.86 3.41 23.80
CA THR A 69 -1.94 4.04 24.58
C THR A 69 -3.14 3.14 24.89
N HIS A 70 -3.12 1.86 24.48
CA HIS A 70 -4.27 0.96 24.69
C HIS A 70 -4.63 0.79 26.17
N THR A 71 -5.92 0.63 26.44
CA THR A 71 -6.40 0.20 27.75
C THR A 71 -6.38 -1.33 27.84
N PRO A 72 -6.40 -1.94 29.05
CA PRO A 72 -6.54 -3.39 29.18
C PRO A 72 -7.76 -3.98 28.46
N THR A 73 -8.86 -3.21 28.36
CA THR A 73 -10.08 -3.60 27.65
C THR A 73 -9.87 -3.61 26.13
N ASP A 74 -9.09 -2.67 25.60
CA ASP A 74 -8.84 -2.54 24.14
C ASP A 74 -7.69 -3.42 23.65
N ARG A 75 -6.93 -4.04 24.56
CA ARG A 75 -5.75 -4.84 24.25
C ARG A 75 -5.98 -5.87 23.12
N PRO A 76 -7.07 -6.66 23.10
CA PRO A 76 -7.28 -7.63 22.03
C PRO A 76 -7.43 -6.98 20.64
N ALA A 77 -8.06 -5.81 20.57
CA ALA A 77 -8.20 -5.06 19.32
C ALA A 77 -6.85 -4.48 18.86
N ALA A 78 -6.06 -3.96 19.79
CA ALA A 78 -4.72 -3.46 19.52
C ALA A 78 -3.77 -4.57 19.04
N GLU A 79 -3.78 -5.75 19.69
CA GLU A 79 -2.99 -6.92 19.28
C GLU A 79 -3.36 -7.37 17.86
N ARG A 80 -4.65 -7.43 17.55
CA ARG A 80 -5.14 -7.77 16.20
C ARG A 80 -4.66 -6.76 15.16
N LEU A 81 -4.76 -5.46 15.45
CA LEU A 81 -4.32 -4.41 14.55
C LEU A 81 -2.81 -4.46 14.29
N VAL A 82 -2.01 -4.75 15.31
CA VAL A 82 -0.55 -4.98 15.18
C VAL A 82 -0.26 -6.17 14.26
N ALA A 83 -0.97 -7.29 14.41
CA ALA A 83 -0.78 -8.47 13.57
C ALA A 83 -1.12 -8.19 12.09
N LEU A 84 -2.25 -7.52 11.84
CA LEU A 84 -2.66 -7.13 10.49
C LEU A 84 -1.67 -6.14 9.87
N ALA A 85 -1.30 -5.09 10.59
CA ALA A 85 -0.33 -4.10 10.13
C ALA A 85 1.03 -4.73 9.84
N LYS A 86 1.52 -5.64 10.69
CA LYS A 86 2.78 -6.36 10.46
C LYS A 86 2.74 -7.12 9.15
N GLY A 87 1.70 -7.92 8.92
CA GLY A 87 1.61 -8.71 7.69
C GLY A 87 1.48 -7.84 6.44
N TRP A 88 0.57 -6.86 6.45
CA TRP A 88 0.37 -5.97 5.29
C TRP A 88 1.65 -5.17 4.98
N ILE A 89 2.23 -4.49 5.97
CA ILE A 89 3.43 -3.66 5.78
C ILE A 89 4.59 -4.49 5.25
N THR A 90 4.81 -5.70 5.78
CA THR A 90 5.95 -6.52 5.35
C THR A 90 5.77 -7.12 3.96
N TRP A 91 4.56 -7.55 3.58
CA TRP A 91 4.27 -7.96 2.20
C TRP A 91 4.43 -6.80 1.21
N GLN A 92 3.86 -5.63 1.52
CA GLN A 92 4.01 -4.45 0.67
C GLN A 92 5.47 -3.99 0.58
N ALA A 93 6.23 -4.07 1.68
CA ALA A 93 7.65 -3.74 1.68
C ALA A 93 8.44 -4.63 0.73
N ARG A 94 8.17 -5.95 0.70
CA ARG A 94 8.81 -6.90 -0.25
C ARG A 94 8.57 -6.49 -1.70
N GLU A 95 7.34 -6.12 -2.04
CA GLU A 95 7.00 -5.66 -3.40
C GLU A 95 7.72 -4.35 -3.74
N ILE A 96 7.77 -3.40 -2.81
CA ILE A 96 8.44 -2.11 -2.99
C ILE A 96 9.94 -2.28 -3.20
N VAL A 97 10.63 -3.09 -2.38
CA VAL A 97 12.08 -3.27 -2.50
C VAL A 97 12.43 -4.02 -3.79
N THR A 98 11.60 -4.98 -4.19
CA THR A 98 11.78 -5.72 -5.45
C THR A 98 11.62 -4.80 -6.66
N GLU A 99 10.53 -4.03 -6.70
CA GLU A 99 10.28 -3.04 -7.76
C GLU A 99 11.43 -2.01 -7.82
N SER A 100 11.84 -1.46 -6.66
CA SER A 100 12.95 -0.48 -6.58
C SER A 100 14.26 -1.05 -7.13
N ARG A 101 14.60 -2.30 -6.78
CA ARG A 101 15.79 -3.01 -7.28
C ARG A 101 15.73 -3.18 -8.79
N GLU A 102 14.60 -3.63 -9.34
CA GLU A 102 14.45 -3.80 -10.78
C GLU A 102 14.52 -2.48 -11.56
N ARG A 103 13.98 -1.39 -11.00
CA ARG A 103 14.05 -0.05 -11.61
C ARG A 103 15.46 0.53 -11.64
N CYS A 104 16.39 -0.07 -10.89
CA CYS A 104 17.82 0.24 -10.93
C CYS A 104 18.63 -0.65 -11.88
N GLY A 105 18.02 -1.71 -12.45
CA GLY A 105 18.70 -2.68 -13.31
C GLY A 105 19.85 -3.41 -12.62
N ALA A 106 20.83 -3.88 -13.41
CA ALA A 106 21.94 -4.69 -12.91
C ALA A 106 22.78 -4.01 -11.81
N ARG A 107 22.83 -2.67 -11.77
CA ARG A 107 23.57 -1.93 -10.73
C ARG A 107 23.09 -2.28 -9.32
N ALA A 108 21.79 -2.49 -9.13
CA ALA A 108 21.23 -2.84 -7.83
C ALA A 108 21.55 -4.27 -7.36
N LEU A 109 22.11 -5.12 -8.24
CA LEU A 109 22.59 -6.45 -7.88
C LEU A 109 24.03 -6.45 -7.36
N PHE A 110 24.77 -5.37 -7.55
CA PHE A 110 26.13 -5.29 -7.04
C PHE A 110 26.11 -5.04 -5.53
N PRO A 111 26.80 -5.87 -4.71
CA PRO A 111 26.77 -5.76 -3.25
C PRO A 111 27.11 -4.35 -2.73
N VAL A 112 28.02 -3.65 -3.41
CA VAL A 112 28.42 -2.27 -3.09
C VAL A 112 27.26 -1.25 -3.09
N ASN A 113 26.12 -1.59 -3.70
CA ASN A 113 24.94 -0.73 -3.76
C ASN A 113 23.83 -1.14 -2.76
N GLY A 114 23.99 -2.25 -2.02
CA GLY A 114 23.09 -2.65 -0.93
C GLY A 114 21.66 -3.09 -1.29
N LEU A 115 21.09 -2.69 -2.44
CA LEU A 115 19.68 -2.99 -2.76
C LEU A 115 19.36 -4.48 -2.89
N ALA A 116 20.35 -5.32 -3.22
CA ALA A 116 20.16 -6.76 -3.40
C ALA A 116 19.76 -7.48 -2.09
N GLU A 117 20.07 -6.90 -0.94
CA GLU A 117 19.83 -7.49 0.37
C GLU A 117 18.42 -7.19 0.90
N TYR A 118 17.81 -6.07 0.48
CA TYR A 118 16.49 -5.66 0.99
C TYR A 118 15.38 -6.69 0.79
N PRO A 119 15.27 -7.42 -0.34
CA PRO A 119 14.29 -8.51 -0.46
C PRO A 119 14.44 -9.58 0.62
N ALA A 120 15.67 -10.04 0.88
CA ALA A 120 15.92 -11.06 1.90
C ALA A 120 15.58 -10.56 3.32
N ILE A 121 15.84 -9.29 3.62
CA ILE A 121 15.45 -8.66 4.88
C ILE A 121 13.92 -8.62 5.01
N ALA A 122 13.21 -8.27 3.93
CA ALA A 122 11.75 -8.27 3.91
C ALA A 122 11.17 -9.68 4.10
N ASP A 123 11.74 -10.69 3.44
CA ASP A 123 11.35 -12.10 3.59
C ASP A 123 11.57 -12.58 5.03
N GLY A 124 12.70 -12.24 5.65
CA GLY A 124 12.95 -12.53 7.06
C GLY A 124 11.89 -11.93 7.99
N ALA A 125 11.43 -10.70 7.70
CA ALA A 125 10.38 -10.04 8.47
C ALA A 125 8.98 -10.63 8.27
N ILE A 126 8.70 -11.21 7.11
CA ILE A 126 7.45 -11.91 6.82
C ILE A 126 7.35 -13.18 7.69
N THR A 127 8.46 -13.88 7.90
CA THR A 127 8.49 -15.15 8.65
C THR A 127 8.74 -14.97 10.15
N ALA A 128 9.54 -13.99 10.56
CA ALA A 128 9.88 -13.76 11.96
C ALA A 128 8.70 -13.22 12.78
N GLU A 129 8.73 -13.48 14.10
CA GLU A 129 7.70 -13.05 15.06
C GLU A 129 6.29 -13.53 14.70
N GLY A 130 6.22 -14.71 14.07
CA GLY A 130 5.00 -15.33 13.55
C GLY A 130 4.88 -15.16 12.04
N ASP A 131 4.73 -16.27 11.33
CA ASP A 131 4.47 -16.28 9.89
C ASP A 131 3.25 -15.39 9.57
N ASN A 132 3.39 -14.52 8.57
CA ASN A 132 2.34 -13.56 8.22
C ASN A 132 0.98 -14.21 7.97
N LEU A 133 0.94 -15.33 7.23
CA LEU A 133 -0.33 -15.98 6.91
C LEU A 133 -0.95 -16.60 8.16
N ALA A 134 -0.15 -17.27 9.00
CA ALA A 134 -0.62 -17.86 10.24
C ALA A 134 -1.21 -16.80 11.20
N ILE A 135 -0.51 -15.68 11.41
CA ILE A 135 -1.03 -14.61 12.29
C ILE A 135 -2.23 -13.89 11.66
N TRP A 136 -2.29 -13.78 10.32
CA TRP A 136 -3.44 -13.23 9.61
C TRP A 136 -4.65 -14.13 9.71
N CYS A 137 -4.49 -15.46 9.58
CA CYS A 137 -5.58 -16.41 9.78
C CYS A 137 -6.21 -16.25 11.17
N LYS A 138 -5.39 -16.13 12.22
CA LYS A 138 -5.88 -15.87 13.57
C LYS A 138 -6.64 -14.53 13.65
N ALA A 139 -6.01 -13.44 13.20
CA ALA A 139 -6.61 -12.12 13.23
C ALA A 139 -7.92 -12.04 12.43
N ALA A 140 -7.97 -12.67 11.26
CA ALA A 140 -9.13 -12.75 10.39
C ALA A 140 -10.27 -13.57 11.01
N ALA A 141 -9.97 -14.69 11.65
CA ALA A 141 -10.96 -15.48 12.39
C ALA A 141 -11.63 -14.65 13.49
N ASP A 142 -10.83 -13.90 14.26
CA ASP A 142 -11.34 -13.01 15.31
C ASP A 142 -12.26 -11.92 14.75
N MET A 143 -12.03 -11.45 13.51
CA MET A 143 -12.84 -10.39 12.88
C MET A 143 -14.23 -10.85 12.46
N ILE A 144 -14.45 -12.13 12.15
CA ILE A 144 -15.74 -12.61 11.61
C ILE A 144 -16.91 -12.22 12.53
N PHE A 145 -16.72 -12.32 13.85
CA PHE A 145 -17.72 -11.93 14.85
C PHE A 145 -17.24 -10.87 15.85
N GLY A 146 -15.93 -10.67 15.99
CA GLY A 146 -15.35 -9.68 16.90
C GLY A 146 -15.20 -8.28 16.29
N HIS A 147 -15.60 -8.10 15.02
CA HIS A 147 -15.58 -6.82 14.33
C HIS A 147 -17.00 -6.37 13.95
N THR A 148 -17.24 -5.06 13.96
CA THR A 148 -18.51 -4.50 13.51
C THR A 148 -18.56 -4.50 11.99
N LEU A 149 -19.65 -5.02 11.43
CA LEU A 149 -19.88 -4.96 9.99
C LEU A 149 -19.92 -3.50 9.52
N ALA A 150 -19.12 -3.17 8.51
CA ALA A 150 -19.09 -1.83 7.94
C ALA A 150 -20.48 -1.43 7.39
N PRO A 151 -20.87 -0.14 7.52
CA PRO A 151 -22.16 0.33 7.01
C PRO A 151 -22.22 0.17 5.49
N GLU A 152 -23.43 -0.07 4.99
CA GLU A 152 -23.66 -0.20 3.55
C GLU A 152 -23.43 1.14 2.84
N PRO A 153 -22.45 1.23 1.92
CA PRO A 153 -22.24 2.45 1.17
C PRO A 153 -23.38 2.69 0.18
N PRO A 154 -23.75 3.96 -0.11
CA PRO A 154 -24.69 4.25 -1.18
C PRO A 154 -24.15 3.74 -2.53
N PRO A 155 -25.02 3.19 -3.41
CA PRO A 155 -24.63 2.79 -4.76
C PRO A 155 -24.04 3.96 -5.56
N ALA A 156 -23.09 3.65 -6.44
CA ALA A 156 -22.51 4.64 -7.34
C ALA A 156 -23.53 5.11 -8.38
N THR A 157 -23.62 6.42 -8.56
CA THR A 157 -24.51 7.06 -9.54
C THR A 157 -23.88 7.23 -10.92
N GLY A 158 -22.55 7.08 -11.01
CA GLY A 158 -21.77 7.34 -12.23
C GLY A 158 -21.36 8.80 -12.40
N ARG A 159 -21.71 9.67 -11.44
CA ARG A 159 -21.37 11.10 -11.43
C ARG A 159 -20.19 11.41 -10.51
N GLU A 160 -19.80 10.46 -9.67
CA GLU A 160 -18.72 10.60 -8.72
C GLU A 160 -17.37 10.72 -9.43
N SER A 161 -16.48 11.58 -8.91
CA SER A 161 -15.13 11.70 -9.46
C SER A 161 -14.24 10.59 -8.90
N LEU A 162 -13.47 9.94 -9.77
CA LEU A 162 -12.38 9.04 -9.35
C LEU A 162 -11.16 9.77 -8.76
N THR A 163 -11.23 11.09 -8.63
CA THR A 163 -10.29 11.89 -7.83
C THR A 163 -10.88 12.34 -6.48
N ASP A 164 -12.13 11.96 -6.18
CA ASP A 164 -12.73 12.20 -4.87
C ASP A 164 -12.30 11.07 -3.92
N PRO A 165 -11.46 11.37 -2.90
CA PRO A 165 -11.02 10.35 -1.96
C PRO A 165 -12.17 9.73 -1.17
N ALA A 166 -13.25 10.48 -0.89
CA ALA A 166 -14.40 9.95 -0.18
C ALA A 166 -15.10 8.87 -1.00
N PHE A 167 -15.24 9.07 -2.32
CA PHE A 167 -15.80 8.04 -3.21
C PHE A 167 -14.93 6.79 -3.27
N LEU A 168 -13.61 6.94 -3.43
CA LEU A 168 -12.72 5.78 -3.48
C LEU A 168 -12.68 5.02 -2.15
N ARG A 169 -12.70 5.72 -1.01
CA ARG A 169 -12.77 5.12 0.33
C ARG A 169 -14.07 4.33 0.54
N ARG A 170 -15.21 4.80 0.01
CA ARG A 170 -16.47 4.04 0.00
C ARG A 170 -16.32 2.70 -0.74
N GLY A 171 -15.55 2.66 -1.82
CA GLY A 171 -15.23 1.40 -2.52
C GLY A 171 -14.53 0.40 -1.61
N ILE A 172 -13.53 0.84 -0.84
CA ILE A 172 -12.85 -0.03 0.15
C ILE A 172 -13.83 -0.51 1.22
N THR A 173 -14.71 0.37 1.72
CA THR A 173 -15.76 -0.01 2.69
C THR A 173 -16.72 -1.05 2.10
N ALA A 174 -17.11 -0.93 0.83
CA ALA A 174 -17.96 -1.91 0.15
C ALA A 174 -17.26 -3.28 0.08
N ALA A 175 -15.97 -3.31 -0.27
CA ALA A 175 -15.18 -4.54 -0.28
C ALA A 175 -15.06 -5.17 1.12
N GLU A 176 -14.77 -4.38 2.15
CA GLU A 176 -14.71 -4.82 3.54
C GLU A 176 -16.04 -5.48 3.97
N ARG A 177 -17.16 -4.81 3.71
CA ARG A 177 -18.51 -5.31 4.01
C ARG A 177 -18.82 -6.61 3.28
N HIS A 178 -18.52 -6.68 1.97
CA HIS A 178 -18.73 -7.88 1.16
C HIS A 178 -18.01 -9.09 1.76
N TRP A 179 -16.71 -8.94 2.02
CA TRP A 179 -15.90 -10.04 2.56
C TRP A 179 -16.29 -10.43 3.98
N HIS A 180 -16.76 -9.48 4.79
CA HIS A 180 -17.29 -9.79 6.12
C HIS A 180 -18.57 -10.64 6.04
N ALA A 181 -19.53 -10.22 5.21
CA ALA A 181 -20.77 -10.97 5.01
C ALA A 181 -20.50 -12.35 4.42
N GLY A 182 -19.60 -12.45 3.45
CA GLY A 182 -19.11 -13.71 2.87
C GLY A 182 -18.52 -14.62 3.93
N ALA A 183 -17.55 -14.15 4.71
CA ALA A 183 -16.90 -14.95 5.76
C ALA A 183 -17.90 -15.48 6.80
N GLN A 184 -18.89 -14.67 7.19
CA GLN A 184 -19.96 -15.13 8.08
C GLN A 184 -20.86 -16.18 7.43
N SER A 185 -21.23 -16.00 6.16
CA SER A 185 -22.04 -16.96 5.41
C SER A 185 -21.30 -18.29 5.25
N ASP A 186 -20.06 -18.24 4.79
CA ASP A 186 -19.20 -19.40 4.52
C ASP A 186 -18.95 -20.19 5.82
N LEU A 187 -18.74 -19.51 6.95
CA LEU A 187 -18.53 -20.19 8.23
C LEU A 187 -19.80 -20.89 8.72
N ARG A 188 -21.00 -20.36 8.38
CA ARG A 188 -22.29 -20.98 8.74
C ARG A 188 -22.67 -22.13 7.81
N SER A 189 -22.21 -22.13 6.56
CA SER A 189 -22.53 -23.19 5.59
C SER A 189 -21.67 -24.44 5.71
N GLY A 190 -20.56 -24.40 6.46
CA GLY A 190 -19.72 -25.58 6.68
C GLY A 190 -20.33 -26.60 7.65
N GLU A 191 -19.81 -27.83 7.63
CA GLU A 191 -20.32 -28.95 8.42
C GLU A 191 -20.20 -28.70 9.93
N ALA A 192 -21.28 -28.93 10.68
CA ALA A 192 -21.39 -28.51 12.09
C ALA A 192 -20.31 -29.12 13.01
N ASP A 193 -19.95 -30.39 12.78
CA ASP A 193 -19.01 -31.14 13.60
C ASP A 193 -17.55 -31.05 13.11
N ASP A 194 -17.28 -30.27 12.05
CA ASP A 194 -15.93 -30.01 11.52
C ASP A 194 -15.56 -28.53 11.66
N ALA A 195 -15.07 -28.16 12.85
CA ALA A 195 -14.64 -26.79 13.13
C ALA A 195 -13.54 -26.30 12.18
N LEU A 196 -12.61 -27.19 11.79
CA LEU A 196 -11.52 -26.84 10.88
C LEU A 196 -12.02 -26.70 9.44
N GLY A 197 -12.91 -27.59 8.99
CA GLY A 197 -13.56 -27.48 7.68
C GLY A 197 -14.39 -26.21 7.54
N ARG A 198 -15.15 -25.84 8.58
CA ARG A 198 -15.89 -24.56 8.62
C ARG A 198 -14.94 -23.37 8.47
N TRP A 199 -13.84 -23.36 9.22
CA TRP A 199 -12.82 -22.33 9.08
C TRP A 199 -12.23 -22.30 7.66
N ASN A 200 -11.83 -23.45 7.13
CA ASN A 200 -11.24 -23.55 5.80
C ASN A 200 -12.19 -23.00 4.73
N ASN A 201 -13.50 -23.27 4.84
CA ASN A 201 -14.52 -22.73 3.95
C ASN A 201 -14.60 -21.20 4.01
N ALA A 202 -14.49 -20.60 5.21
CA ALA A 202 -14.58 -19.15 5.41
C ALA A 202 -13.25 -18.40 5.22
N SER A 203 -12.11 -19.11 5.25
CA SER A 203 -10.77 -18.54 5.40
C SER A 203 -10.42 -17.54 4.30
N ALA A 204 -10.78 -17.81 3.05
CA ALA A 204 -10.51 -16.91 1.94
C ALA A 204 -11.24 -15.57 2.11
N SER A 205 -12.55 -15.62 2.40
CA SER A 205 -13.36 -14.43 2.68
C SER A 205 -12.85 -13.67 3.91
N ALA A 206 -12.45 -14.39 4.97
CA ALA A 206 -11.91 -13.79 6.20
C ALA A 206 -10.56 -13.07 5.96
N LEU A 207 -9.67 -13.66 5.16
CA LEU A 207 -8.39 -13.04 4.80
C LEU A 207 -8.59 -11.79 3.93
N ASN A 208 -9.54 -11.83 2.99
CA ASN A 208 -9.90 -10.66 2.19
C ASN A 208 -10.55 -9.54 3.03
N LEU A 209 -11.35 -9.90 4.05
CA LEU A 209 -11.85 -8.95 5.04
C LEU A 209 -10.69 -8.28 5.79
N ALA A 210 -9.76 -9.07 6.31
CA ALA A 210 -8.60 -8.58 7.04
C ALA A 210 -7.76 -7.60 6.19
N GLU A 211 -7.58 -7.91 4.91
CA GLU A 211 -6.89 -7.04 3.95
C GLU A 211 -7.65 -5.74 3.69
N ALA A 212 -8.95 -5.81 3.37
CA ALA A 212 -9.77 -4.63 3.09
C ALA A 212 -9.83 -3.69 4.31
N TYR A 213 -9.95 -4.25 5.50
CA TYR A 213 -9.94 -3.51 6.76
C TYR A 213 -8.60 -2.80 6.98
N ILE A 214 -7.46 -3.49 6.90
CA ILE A 214 -6.16 -2.84 7.17
C ILE A 214 -5.82 -1.78 6.12
N ILE A 215 -6.26 -1.97 4.87
CA ILE A 215 -6.19 -0.95 3.82
C ILE A 215 -7.06 0.27 4.17
N GLY A 216 -8.27 0.05 4.69
CA GLY A 216 -9.14 1.11 5.22
C GLY A 216 -8.47 1.91 6.34
N GLN A 217 -7.86 1.23 7.31
CA GLN A 217 -7.11 1.86 8.38
C GLN A 217 -5.91 2.68 7.85
N ALA A 218 -5.20 2.17 6.85
CA ALA A 218 -4.11 2.91 6.22
C ALA A 218 -4.62 4.16 5.48
N ALA A 219 -5.77 4.06 4.82
CA ALA A 219 -6.41 5.18 4.15
C ALA A 219 -6.83 6.28 5.15
N ASP A 220 -7.39 5.90 6.29
CA ASP A 220 -7.88 6.84 7.30
C ASP A 220 -6.71 7.52 8.03
N ALA A 221 -5.62 6.79 8.29
CA ALA A 221 -4.38 7.35 8.81
C ALA A 221 -3.74 8.35 7.82
N PHE A 222 -3.76 8.05 6.52
CA PHE A 222 -3.27 8.96 5.48
C PHE A 222 -4.14 10.23 5.40
N ALA A 223 -5.47 10.08 5.39
CA ALA A 223 -6.38 11.23 5.43
C ALA A 223 -6.12 12.13 6.65
N THR A 224 -5.92 11.53 7.83
CA THR A 224 -5.57 12.26 9.06
C THR A 224 -4.24 13.03 8.94
N ALA A 225 -3.24 12.47 8.27
CA ALA A 225 -1.98 13.18 8.03
C ALA A 225 -2.17 14.38 7.09
N ILE A 226 -3.04 14.27 6.09
CA ILE A 226 -3.38 15.38 5.18
C ILE A 226 -4.06 16.52 5.96
N THR A 227 -5.00 16.23 6.86
CA THR A 227 -5.69 17.28 7.64
C THR A 227 -4.75 18.02 8.59
N ARG A 228 -3.71 17.35 9.10
CA ARG A 228 -2.66 17.95 9.94
C ARG A 228 -1.64 18.77 9.14
N THR A 229 -1.64 18.70 7.82
CA THR A 229 -0.69 19.43 6.97
C THR A 229 -1.14 20.89 6.79
N THR A 230 -0.28 21.84 7.12
CA THR A 230 -0.58 23.29 7.07
C THR A 230 -0.28 23.92 5.71
N THR A 231 0.80 23.52 5.06
CA THR A 231 1.23 24.05 3.75
C THR A 231 0.30 23.56 2.63
N ALA A 232 -0.32 24.50 1.90
CA ALA A 232 -1.29 24.19 0.85
C ALA A 232 -0.71 23.31 -0.28
N GLY A 233 0.51 23.60 -0.73
CA GLY A 233 1.19 22.81 -1.77
C GLY A 233 1.47 21.36 -1.33
N THR A 234 1.98 21.18 -0.10
CA THR A 234 2.20 19.84 0.48
C THR A 234 0.88 19.09 0.64
N ARG A 235 -0.18 19.77 1.11
CA ARG A 235 -1.50 19.17 1.25
C ARG A 235 -2.01 18.69 -0.10
N ALA A 236 -1.91 19.50 -1.15
CA ALA A 236 -2.33 19.12 -2.50
C ALA A 236 -1.56 17.91 -3.05
N ALA A 237 -0.24 17.89 -2.90
CA ALA A 237 0.58 16.76 -3.34
C ALA A 237 0.27 15.47 -2.56
N LEU A 238 0.08 15.57 -1.22
CA LEU A 238 -0.33 14.43 -0.40
C LEU A 238 -1.74 13.96 -0.72
N THR A 239 -2.68 14.85 -1.05
CA THR A 239 -4.01 14.47 -1.52
C THR A 239 -3.94 13.71 -2.84
N ASP A 240 -3.18 14.18 -3.82
CA ASP A 240 -3.01 13.44 -5.07
C ASP A 240 -2.37 12.06 -4.86
N LEU A 241 -1.38 11.99 -3.95
CA LEU A 241 -0.72 10.73 -3.61
C LEU A 241 -1.66 9.76 -2.88
N TYR A 242 -2.50 10.28 -1.99
CA TYR A 242 -3.54 9.51 -1.30
C TYR A 242 -4.60 9.00 -2.26
N VAL A 243 -5.07 9.84 -3.19
CA VAL A 243 -6.00 9.42 -4.25
C VAL A 243 -5.37 8.35 -5.12
N LEU A 244 -4.08 8.45 -5.46
CA LEU A 244 -3.40 7.39 -6.22
C LEU A 244 -3.35 6.08 -5.44
N PHE A 245 -3.04 6.12 -4.14
CA PHE A 245 -3.09 4.94 -3.28
C PHE A 245 -4.48 4.29 -3.28
N LEU A 246 -5.53 5.08 -3.05
CA LEU A 246 -6.92 4.58 -3.05
C LEU A 246 -7.34 4.04 -4.42
N LEU A 247 -6.98 4.75 -5.49
CA LEU A 247 -7.33 4.36 -6.85
C LEU A 247 -6.75 2.99 -7.18
N ASP A 248 -5.53 2.71 -6.73
CA ASP A 248 -4.91 1.39 -6.89
C ASP A 248 -5.69 0.28 -6.18
N GLN A 249 -6.18 0.55 -4.97
CA GLN A 249 -6.99 -0.41 -4.20
C GLN A 249 -8.37 -0.64 -4.81
N VAL A 250 -8.95 0.39 -5.42
CA VAL A 250 -10.25 0.32 -6.12
C VAL A 250 -10.11 -0.38 -7.47
N ASP A 251 -9.06 -0.09 -8.23
CA ASP A 251 -8.79 -0.66 -9.56
C ASP A 251 -8.58 -2.18 -9.48
N SER A 252 -7.76 -2.64 -8.53
CA SER A 252 -7.50 -4.07 -8.29
C SER A 252 -8.75 -4.86 -7.87
N ARG A 253 -9.79 -4.17 -7.38
CA ARG A 253 -11.06 -4.74 -6.93
C ARG A 253 -12.24 -4.35 -7.82
N SER A 254 -11.98 -3.79 -9.01
CA SER A 254 -13.02 -3.23 -9.88
C SER A 254 -14.14 -4.22 -10.23
N GLY A 255 -13.81 -5.50 -10.43
CA GLY A 255 -14.82 -6.55 -10.68
C GLY A 255 -15.79 -6.75 -9.51
N LEU A 256 -15.27 -6.85 -8.29
CA LEU A 256 -16.08 -6.94 -7.07
C LEU A 256 -16.92 -5.66 -6.89
N LEU A 257 -16.30 -4.49 -7.00
CA LEU A 257 -16.98 -3.22 -6.77
C LEU A 257 -18.06 -2.92 -7.81
N LEU A 258 -17.92 -3.42 -9.04
CA LEU A 258 -18.99 -3.41 -10.03
C LEU A 258 -20.17 -4.30 -9.61
N ALA A 259 -19.89 -5.51 -9.11
CA ALA A 259 -20.92 -6.45 -8.67
C ALA A 259 -21.71 -5.90 -7.47
N GLU A 260 -21.04 -5.23 -6.54
CA GLU A 260 -21.64 -4.57 -5.37
C GLU A 260 -22.27 -3.21 -5.68
N GLY A 261 -22.25 -2.74 -6.94
CA GLY A 261 -22.78 -1.42 -7.32
C GLY A 261 -21.99 -0.24 -6.75
N ALA A 262 -20.82 -0.47 -6.16
CA ALA A 262 -19.92 0.55 -5.64
C ALA A 262 -19.12 1.28 -6.74
N LEU A 263 -19.05 0.69 -7.95
CA LEU A 263 -18.58 1.33 -9.17
C LEU A 263 -19.58 1.14 -10.30
N THR A 264 -19.48 1.97 -11.33
CA THR A 264 -20.21 1.81 -12.60
C THR A 264 -19.24 1.38 -13.70
N ARG A 265 -19.78 0.86 -14.81
CA ARG A 265 -18.99 0.55 -16.02
C ARG A 265 -18.17 1.74 -16.50
N ASP A 266 -18.74 2.94 -16.42
CA ASP A 266 -18.07 4.15 -16.89
C ASP A 266 -16.92 4.55 -15.98
N HIS A 267 -17.06 4.40 -14.65
CA HIS A 267 -15.93 4.53 -13.74
C HIS A 267 -14.79 3.58 -14.11
N VAL A 268 -15.09 2.29 -14.33
CA VAL A 268 -14.04 1.31 -14.67
C VAL A 268 -13.33 1.66 -15.99
N ARG A 269 -14.06 2.16 -16.98
CA ARG A 269 -13.47 2.63 -18.26
C ARG A 269 -12.52 3.81 -18.08
N VAL A 270 -12.77 4.70 -17.12
CA VAL A 270 -11.95 5.91 -16.92
C VAL A 270 -10.82 5.72 -15.91
N LEU A 271 -10.78 4.61 -15.15
CA LEU A 271 -9.70 4.29 -14.19
C LEU A 271 -8.28 4.49 -14.78
N PRO A 272 -7.92 3.94 -15.97
CA PRO A 272 -6.57 4.10 -16.52
C PRO A 272 -6.24 5.56 -16.80
N ARG A 273 -7.22 6.34 -17.28
CA ARG A 273 -7.05 7.77 -17.57
C ARG A 273 -6.86 8.58 -16.29
N THR A 274 -7.60 8.27 -15.22
CA THR A 274 -7.46 8.95 -13.93
C THR A 274 -6.12 8.64 -13.28
N ARG A 275 -5.69 7.37 -13.27
CA ARG A 275 -4.35 6.96 -12.80
C ARG A 275 -3.27 7.74 -13.56
N HIS A 276 -3.43 7.81 -14.87
CA HIS A 276 -2.54 8.55 -15.75
C HIS A 276 -2.42 10.04 -15.42
N LEU A 277 -3.53 10.70 -15.10
CA LEU A 277 -3.58 12.10 -14.69
C LEU A 277 -2.85 12.31 -13.36
N LEU A 278 -3.09 11.45 -12.36
CA LEU A 278 -2.43 11.54 -11.05
C LEU A 278 -0.92 11.33 -11.15
N ILE A 279 -0.47 10.33 -11.92
CA ILE A 279 0.96 10.11 -12.17
C ILE A 279 1.61 11.37 -12.78
N THR A 280 0.93 12.01 -13.74
CA THR A 280 1.45 13.20 -14.41
C THR A 280 1.57 14.39 -13.44
N ARG A 281 0.59 14.57 -12.56
CA ARG A 281 0.61 15.62 -11.52
C ARG A 281 1.68 15.38 -10.46
N LEU A 282 1.89 14.13 -10.08
CA LEU A 282 2.82 13.76 -9.01
C LEU A 282 4.27 13.60 -9.49
N ALA A 283 4.51 13.36 -10.78
CA ALA A 283 5.87 13.13 -11.30
C ALA A 283 6.88 14.24 -10.93
N PRO A 284 6.55 15.55 -11.02
CA PRO A 284 7.47 16.61 -10.59
C PRO A 284 7.78 16.60 -9.09
N HIS A 285 6.91 16.01 -8.28
CA HIS A 285 7.05 15.93 -6.82
C HIS A 285 7.77 14.66 -6.36
N LEU A 286 8.00 13.68 -7.24
CA LEU A 286 8.56 12.39 -6.88
C LEU A 286 9.90 12.49 -6.11
N PRO A 287 10.89 13.31 -6.52
CA PRO A 287 12.11 13.48 -5.74
C PRO A 287 11.83 13.99 -4.32
N ALA A 288 11.03 15.06 -4.19
CA ALA A 288 10.71 15.68 -2.91
C ALA A 288 9.93 14.71 -1.98
N LEU A 289 9.02 13.92 -2.54
CA LEU A 289 8.28 12.90 -1.80
C LEU A 289 9.21 11.82 -1.23
N THR A 290 10.24 11.41 -1.97
CA THR A 290 11.22 10.44 -1.47
C THR A 290 12.28 11.06 -0.56
N ASP A 291 12.64 12.34 -0.76
CA ASP A 291 13.55 13.06 0.12
C ASP A 291 12.95 13.25 1.52
N ALA A 292 11.62 13.44 1.60
CA ALA A 292 10.88 13.51 2.86
C ALA A 292 10.88 12.19 3.66
N PHE A 293 11.36 11.08 3.11
CA PHE A 293 11.65 9.88 3.90
C PHE A 293 12.85 10.06 4.83
N SER A 294 13.67 11.09 4.61
CA SER A 294 14.82 11.46 5.43
C SER A 294 15.84 10.31 5.58
N VAL A 295 16.11 9.62 4.47
CA VAL A 295 17.20 8.63 4.40
C VAL A 295 18.52 9.38 4.61
N PRO A 296 19.39 8.95 5.55
CA PRO A 296 20.64 9.67 5.84
C PRO A 296 21.48 9.91 4.59
N GLN A 297 21.94 11.15 4.40
CA GLN A 297 22.70 11.52 3.20
C GLN A 297 24.05 10.80 3.16
N GLU A 298 24.62 10.46 4.33
CA GLU A 298 25.83 9.64 4.45
C GLU A 298 25.63 8.26 3.83
N HIS A 299 24.46 7.65 4.05
CA HIS A 299 24.11 6.38 3.44
C HIS A 299 23.91 6.53 1.93
N LEU A 300 23.17 7.54 1.46
CA LEU A 300 22.96 7.75 0.01
C LEU A 300 24.28 8.04 -0.73
N SER A 301 25.18 8.80 -0.10
CA SER A 301 26.46 9.19 -0.71
C SER A 301 27.48 8.06 -0.72
N SER A 302 27.31 7.05 0.13
CA SER A 302 28.19 5.88 0.14
C SER A 302 27.92 4.90 -1.01
N LEU A 303 26.76 5.01 -1.68
CA LEU A 303 26.36 4.12 -2.77
C LEU A 303 26.99 4.56 -4.10
N PRO A 304 27.92 3.78 -4.70
CA PRO A 304 28.60 4.17 -5.93
C PRO A 304 27.65 4.43 -7.11
N MET A 305 26.49 3.75 -7.15
CA MET A 305 25.50 3.97 -8.21
C MET A 305 24.84 5.35 -8.21
N LEU A 306 24.92 6.09 -7.10
CA LEU A 306 24.36 7.45 -6.99
C LEU A 306 25.42 8.54 -7.19
N THR A 307 26.70 8.21 -7.12
CA THR A 307 27.82 9.15 -7.16
C THR A 307 28.71 9.01 -8.39
N ALA A 308 28.69 7.85 -9.07
CA ALA A 308 29.46 7.65 -10.29
C ALA A 308 28.76 8.28 -11.52
N PRO A 309 29.50 9.01 -12.38
CA PRO A 309 28.96 9.60 -13.61
C PRO A 309 28.51 8.58 -14.66
#